data_AF-A0AAD3QUG4-F1
#
_entry.id   AF-A0AAD3QUG4-F1
#
_cell.length_a   1.000
_cell.length_b   1.000
_cell.length_c   1.000
_cell.angle_alpha   90.00
_cell.angle_beta   90.00
_cell.angle_gamma   90.00
#
_symmetry.space_group_name_H-M   'P 1'
#
loop_
_entity.id
_entity.type
_entity.pdbx_description
1 polymer ?
#
loop_
_entity_poly.entity_id
_entity_poly.type
_entity_poly.pdbx_seq_one_letter_code
_entity_poly.pdbx_strand_id
1 'polypeptide(L)'
;MAGYPSGCVADKDANPETTLGSAYSPVDYMSITSFPRLPEDDAMSGENTLKSRKDDDNVLSEQDTDPDLFLKSARLQRLPSSASDLASHDIAPLQETSRDPFTDECACQRDGLTVIITACLTFATGVTVALIMQIYFGDPQIFNQGAVVTDVAQCTSLGFDVLGKQGSSVDAAITAALCLGIVHPHTSGIGGGGVMLVHDIRKNETRVIDFRETAPSAIHEEMLQTNLDHTPGLLVGVPGMLSGMHQAHQLYGRMPWKDVVTMAADVARNGFNVTYDLAEALSKVVHQNISDAFRDLFLPNGQAARSGLFTRRLDLASILDAVADKGISEFYSGNLTQEMATA
;
A
#
# COMPACT_ATOMS: atom_id res chain seq x y z
N MET A 1 -69.53 5.14 -38.53
CA MET A 1 -69.57 5.73 -37.17
C MET A 1 -68.11 5.86 -36.74
N ALA A 2 -67.47 6.99 -37.01
CA ALA A 2 -67.46 8.20 -36.17
C ALA A 2 -66.88 7.87 -34.77
N GLY A 3 -65.76 8.42 -34.30
CA GLY A 3 -65.03 9.60 -34.76
C GLY A 3 -63.62 9.70 -34.16
N TYR A 4 -62.97 10.77 -34.61
CA TYR A 4 -61.55 11.13 -34.61
C TYR A 4 -60.91 11.49 -33.24
N PRO A 5 -59.57 11.67 -33.20
CA PRO A 5 -58.74 12.04 -32.07
C PRO A 5 -58.55 13.57 -31.93
N SER A 6 -57.91 14.01 -30.85
CA SER A 6 -57.45 15.39 -30.61
C SER A 6 -56.26 15.35 -29.65
N GLY A 7 -55.13 16.05 -29.80
CA GLY A 7 -54.69 17.07 -30.74
C GLY A 7 -53.29 17.54 -30.29
N CYS A 8 -52.47 17.97 -31.23
CA CYS A 8 -51.16 18.63 -31.01
C CYS A 8 -51.34 20.09 -30.55
N VAL A 9 -50.41 20.66 -29.78
CA VAL A 9 -49.82 22.02 -29.96
C VAL A 9 -48.45 22.09 -29.26
N ALA A 10 -47.51 22.79 -29.90
CA ALA A 10 -46.11 22.99 -29.58
C ALA A 10 -45.80 24.30 -28.78
N ASP A 11 -44.54 24.35 -28.30
CA ASP A 11 -43.66 25.49 -27.98
C ASP A 11 -44.03 26.53 -26.89
N LYS A 12 -43.18 26.61 -25.84
CA LYS A 12 -42.20 27.71 -25.68
C LYS A 12 -41.34 27.61 -24.41
N ASP A 13 -40.03 27.77 -24.61
CA ASP A 13 -39.02 28.50 -23.82
C ASP A 13 -39.22 28.71 -22.30
N ALA A 14 -38.29 28.18 -21.49
CA ALA A 14 -37.59 28.95 -20.45
C ALA A 14 -36.46 28.12 -19.82
N ASN A 15 -35.22 28.51 -20.08
CA ASN A 15 -34.06 28.25 -19.22
C ASN A 15 -34.21 29.08 -17.92
N PRO A 16 -33.68 28.61 -16.78
CA PRO A 16 -32.64 29.44 -16.19
C PRO A 16 -31.43 28.65 -15.71
N GLU A 17 -30.31 29.35 -15.89
CA GLU A 17 -28.96 29.10 -15.44
C GLU A 17 -28.85 28.53 -14.00
N THR A 18 -27.98 27.55 -13.82
CA THR A 18 -27.07 27.53 -12.67
C THR A 18 -25.71 27.03 -13.12
N THR A 19 -24.79 27.97 -13.12
CA THR A 19 -23.38 27.90 -13.51
C THR A 19 -22.46 27.54 -12.34
N LEU A 20 -21.23 27.15 -12.71
CA LEU A 20 -20.03 26.80 -11.92
C LEU A 20 -20.08 25.45 -11.21
N GLY A 21 -19.11 24.53 -11.32
CA GLY A 21 -17.74 24.52 -11.86
C GLY A 21 -17.11 23.24 -11.26
N SER A 22 -16.42 22.38 -12.01
CA SER A 22 -15.04 22.58 -12.44
C SER A 22 -14.73 21.72 -13.65
N ALA A 23 -13.96 22.30 -14.56
CA ALA A 23 -13.33 21.61 -15.65
C ALA A 23 -12.21 20.70 -15.11
N TYR A 24 -12.27 19.41 -15.44
CA TYR A 24 -11.08 18.57 -15.45
C TYR A 24 -10.59 18.46 -16.88
N SER A 25 -9.43 19.07 -17.13
CA SER A 25 -8.67 18.97 -18.37
C SER A 25 -8.19 17.53 -18.58
N PRO A 26 -8.16 17.01 -19.81
CA PRO A 26 -7.50 15.73 -20.08
C PRO A 26 -5.98 15.93 -19.96
N VAL A 27 -5.33 15.12 -19.13
CA VAL A 27 -3.87 15.04 -19.07
C VAL A 27 -3.44 14.04 -20.13
N ASP A 28 -2.75 14.53 -21.16
CA ASP A 28 -2.04 13.70 -22.14
C ASP A 28 -0.98 12.85 -21.41
N TYR A 29 -1.12 11.53 -21.48
CA TYR A 29 -0.12 10.59 -20.95
C TYR A 29 1.01 10.41 -21.97
N MET A 30 2.21 10.88 -21.64
CA MET A 30 3.44 10.56 -22.39
C MET A 30 3.83 9.10 -22.18
N SER A 31 4.25 8.43 -23.26
CA SER A 31 4.65 7.02 -23.27
C SER A 31 5.90 6.74 -22.43
N ILE A 32 5.92 5.57 -21.81
CA ILE A 32 7.06 5.02 -21.06
C ILE A 32 8.17 4.61 -22.04
N THR A 33 8.99 5.55 -22.48
CA THR A 33 10.23 5.26 -23.24
C THR A 33 11.44 6.04 -22.76
N SER A 34 11.39 6.70 -21.60
CA SER A 34 12.48 7.53 -21.10
C SER A 34 12.82 7.21 -19.65
N PHE A 35 13.34 6.02 -19.40
CA PHE A 35 14.24 5.79 -18.26
C PHE A 35 15.68 5.73 -18.77
N PRO A 36 16.64 6.43 -18.13
CA PRO A 36 18.04 6.31 -18.49
C PRO A 36 18.56 4.90 -18.15
N ARG A 37 19.16 4.21 -19.13
CA ARG A 37 19.84 2.93 -18.92
C ARG A 37 21.09 3.15 -18.07
N LEU A 38 21.25 2.34 -17.03
CA LEU A 38 22.49 2.22 -16.26
C LEU A 38 23.56 1.53 -17.13
N PRO A 39 24.84 1.93 -17.04
CA PRO A 39 25.90 1.34 -17.85
C PRO A 39 26.20 -0.11 -17.44
N GLU A 40 26.42 -0.96 -18.43
CA GLU A 40 26.87 -2.34 -18.28
C GLU A 40 28.40 -2.37 -18.05
N ASP A 41 28.84 -3.05 -16.98
CA ASP A 41 30.25 -3.28 -16.67
C ASP A 41 30.78 -4.47 -17.51
N ASP A 42 31.62 -4.18 -18.50
CA ASP A 42 32.43 -5.17 -19.20
C ASP A 42 33.71 -5.47 -18.40
N ALA A 43 33.89 -6.75 -18.06
CA ALA A 43 35.12 -7.27 -17.49
C ALA A 43 36.11 -7.70 -18.58
N MET A 44 37.33 -7.14 -18.61
CA MET A 44 38.56 -7.89 -18.90
C MET A 44 39.85 -7.10 -18.58
N SER A 45 40.62 -7.67 -17.65
CA SER A 45 42.05 -8.05 -17.76
C SER A 45 43.09 -7.07 -18.36
N GLY A 46 44.16 -6.80 -17.57
CA GLY A 46 45.53 -6.93 -18.07
C GLY A 46 46.45 -5.70 -18.02
N GLU A 47 47.28 -5.64 -16.96
CA GLU A 47 48.61 -5.02 -16.78
C GLU A 47 49.23 -4.12 -17.88
N ASN A 48 49.72 -2.92 -17.50
CA ASN A 48 51.17 -2.65 -17.38
C ASN A 48 51.57 -1.22 -16.91
N THR A 49 52.33 -1.19 -15.81
CA THR A 49 53.57 -0.42 -15.51
C THR A 49 53.83 1.04 -15.95
N LEU A 50 54.08 1.87 -14.91
CA LEU A 50 55.17 2.86 -14.70
C LEU A 50 55.36 4.07 -15.66
N LYS A 51 55.22 5.30 -15.12
CA LYS A 51 56.34 6.27 -14.97
C LYS A 51 55.99 7.55 -14.18
N SER A 52 57.00 7.97 -13.42
CA SER A 52 57.13 9.17 -12.59
C SER A 52 57.30 10.47 -13.39
N ARG A 53 56.76 11.60 -12.90
CA ARG A 53 57.51 12.88 -12.78
C ARG A 53 56.84 13.93 -11.86
N LYS A 54 57.74 14.65 -11.18
CA LYS A 54 57.70 15.71 -10.15
C LYS A 54 57.05 17.06 -10.51
N ASP A 55 56.65 17.77 -9.44
CA ASP A 55 56.70 19.23 -9.13
C ASP A 55 55.75 20.17 -9.92
N ASP A 56 55.02 21.16 -9.38
CA ASP A 56 55.02 21.92 -8.10
C ASP A 56 53.63 22.55 -7.78
N ASP A 57 53.39 22.79 -6.47
CA ASP A 57 52.68 23.87 -5.75
C ASP A 57 51.29 24.40 -6.17
N ASN A 58 50.29 24.36 -5.24
CA ASN A 58 50.08 25.37 -4.18
C ASN A 58 48.65 25.30 -3.55
N VAL A 59 48.59 25.41 -2.21
CA VAL A 59 47.57 26.10 -1.37
C VAL A 59 46.13 25.54 -1.26
N LEU A 60 45.83 24.89 -0.12
CA LEU A 60 44.88 25.33 0.92
C LEU A 60 44.79 24.25 2.03
N SER A 61 45.28 24.58 3.23
CA SER A 61 45.23 23.71 4.42
C SER A 61 43.91 23.92 5.16
N GLU A 62 43.31 22.78 5.54
CA GLU A 62 42.14 22.67 6.41
C GLU A 62 42.42 23.15 7.83
N GLN A 63 41.34 23.57 8.47
CA GLN A 63 41.24 24.28 9.73
C GLN A 63 40.65 23.31 10.76
N ASP A 64 41.47 22.89 11.72
CA ASP A 64 41.02 22.07 12.86
C ASP A 64 41.02 22.94 14.13
N THR A 65 39.93 22.87 14.90
CA THR A 65 39.58 23.84 15.94
C THR A 65 39.68 23.17 17.30
N ASP A 66 40.67 23.55 18.12
CA ASP A 66 40.84 23.08 19.50
C ASP A 66 40.47 24.21 20.50
N PRO A 67 39.49 24.01 21.40
CA PRO A 67 38.90 25.08 22.21
C PRO A 67 39.52 25.16 23.62
N ASP A 68 40.72 25.73 23.76
CA ASP A 68 41.31 25.95 25.11
C ASP A 68 42.03 27.30 25.30
N LEU A 69 41.67 28.30 24.48
CA LEU A 69 42.28 29.63 24.51
C LEU A 69 41.53 30.67 25.35
N PHE A 70 40.45 30.30 26.06
CA PHE A 70 39.63 31.27 26.82
C PHE A 70 40.10 31.52 28.28
N LEU A 71 41.07 30.76 28.80
CA LEU A 71 41.48 30.84 30.21
C LEU A 71 42.85 31.49 30.49
N LYS A 72 43.41 32.28 29.55
CA LYS A 72 44.74 32.91 29.74
C LYS A 72 44.81 34.43 29.57
N SER A 73 43.72 35.16 29.75
CA SER A 73 43.77 36.64 29.78
C SER A 73 42.82 37.28 30.80
N ALA A 74 43.07 37.06 32.10
CA ALA A 74 42.58 37.97 33.13
C ALA A 74 43.63 38.14 34.23
N ARG A 75 44.28 39.30 34.22
CA ARG A 75 45.37 39.71 35.09
C ARG A 75 44.79 40.42 36.33
N LEU A 76 45.33 40.06 37.49
CA LEU A 76 45.19 40.62 38.84
C LEU A 76 44.87 42.13 38.96
N GLN A 77 43.87 42.45 39.79
CA GLN A 77 43.79 43.72 40.52
C GLN A 77 43.81 43.46 42.03
N ARG A 78 44.77 44.08 42.72
CA ARG A 78 44.93 44.11 44.18
C ARG A 78 43.91 45.06 44.79
N LEU A 79 43.27 44.65 45.89
CA LEU A 79 42.56 45.53 46.81
C LEU A 79 43.46 45.83 48.02
N PRO A 80 43.43 47.05 48.57
CA PRO A 80 44.33 47.45 49.65
C PRO A 80 43.87 46.89 51.02
N SER A 81 44.87 46.41 51.75
CA SER A 81 44.82 46.09 53.17
C SER A 81 44.69 47.35 54.02
N SER A 82 43.79 47.35 55.01
CA SER A 82 43.91 48.18 56.21
C SER A 82 43.32 47.41 57.38
N ALA A 83 44.20 46.73 58.11
CA ALA A 83 43.97 46.26 59.45
C ALA A 83 44.93 47.06 60.35
N SER A 84 44.39 47.72 61.37
CA SER A 84 45.17 48.34 62.43
C SER A 84 44.42 48.18 63.75
N ASP A 85 45.13 47.58 64.70
CA ASP A 85 45.12 47.81 66.15
C ASP A 85 43.94 47.38 67.03
N LEU A 86 44.08 46.16 67.56
CA LEU A 86 44.36 45.81 68.98
C LEU A 86 43.69 46.63 70.13
N ALA A 87 42.99 45.84 70.97
CA ALA A 87 42.84 45.93 72.43
C ALA A 87 41.92 46.99 73.07
N SER A 88 40.85 46.52 73.73
CA SER A 88 40.82 46.48 75.21
C SER A 88 39.70 45.57 75.74
N HIS A 89 39.96 45.01 76.91
CA HIS A 89 39.06 44.16 77.72
C HIS A 89 37.70 44.79 77.99
N ASP A 90 36.66 43.96 78.00
CA ASP A 90 35.72 43.88 79.12
C ASP A 90 35.02 42.52 79.14
N ILE A 91 35.18 41.81 80.26
CA ILE A 91 34.53 40.54 80.56
C ILE A 91 33.11 40.86 81.03
N ALA A 92 32.11 40.57 80.20
CA ALA A 92 30.70 40.57 80.60
C ALA A 92 30.22 39.13 80.82
N PRO A 93 29.36 38.87 81.82
CA PRO A 93 29.05 37.53 82.29
C PRO A 93 28.21 36.77 81.25
N LEU A 94 28.55 35.50 81.04
CA LEU A 94 27.76 34.57 80.25
C LEU A 94 26.38 34.39 80.89
N GLN A 95 25.38 35.08 80.34
CA GLN A 95 23.98 34.77 80.61
C GLN A 95 23.50 33.85 79.50
N GLU A 96 23.22 32.60 79.86
CA GLU A 96 22.72 31.57 78.96
C GLU A 96 21.26 31.90 78.59
N THR A 97 21.07 32.62 77.49
CA THR A 97 19.74 32.79 76.89
C THR A 97 19.43 31.53 76.09
N SER A 98 18.72 30.60 76.72
CA SER A 98 18.06 29.45 76.10
C SER A 98 16.91 29.90 75.18
N ARG A 99 17.22 30.61 74.09
CA ARG A 99 16.30 30.83 72.97
C ARG A 99 17.06 31.26 71.73
N ASP A 100 17.22 30.33 70.80
CA ASP A 100 17.58 30.63 69.41
C ASP A 100 16.44 31.43 68.75
N PRO A 101 16.71 32.56 68.06
CA PRO A 101 15.71 33.28 67.28
C PRO A 101 15.44 32.68 65.89
N PHE A 102 16.02 31.50 65.58
CA PHE A 102 15.92 30.87 64.26
C PHE A 102 15.09 29.59 64.23
N THR A 103 14.35 29.28 65.29
CA THR A 103 13.31 28.25 65.26
C THR A 103 11.94 28.89 65.05
N ASP A 104 11.78 29.62 63.94
CA ASP A 104 10.48 29.74 63.30
C ASP A 104 10.52 28.88 62.04
N GLU A 105 9.52 28.01 61.96
CA GLU A 105 9.35 26.93 61.01
C GLU A 105 9.60 27.38 59.56
N CYS A 106 10.67 26.88 58.95
CA CYS A 106 10.84 26.93 57.50
C CYS A 106 9.95 25.86 56.83
N ALA A 107 8.64 25.98 57.01
CA ALA A 107 7.64 25.09 56.39
C ALA A 107 7.31 25.49 54.94
N CYS A 108 7.75 26.66 54.47
CA CYS A 108 7.35 27.19 53.16
C CYS A 108 8.08 26.58 51.94
N GLN A 109 9.22 25.88 52.10
CA GLN A 109 10.02 25.43 50.95
C GLN A 109 9.62 24.03 50.44
N ARG A 110 9.00 23.21 51.29
CA ARG A 110 8.56 21.85 50.93
C ARG A 110 7.24 21.87 50.13
N ASP A 111 6.39 22.85 50.41
CA ASP A 111 5.09 23.00 49.74
C ASP A 111 5.25 23.47 48.30
N GLY A 112 6.13 24.45 48.03
CA GLY A 112 6.37 24.94 46.68
C GLY A 112 6.90 23.87 45.72
N LEU A 113 7.88 23.07 46.17
CA LEU A 113 8.44 21.97 45.36
C LEU A 113 7.39 20.89 45.08
N THR A 114 6.57 20.54 46.07
CA THR A 114 5.51 19.53 45.93
C THR A 114 4.43 20.00 44.95
N VAL A 115 4.07 21.29 44.99
CA VAL A 115 3.13 21.90 44.03
C VAL A 115 3.69 21.88 42.59
N ILE A 116 4.98 22.18 42.41
CA ILE A 116 5.62 22.14 41.09
C ILE A 116 5.66 20.70 40.54
N ILE A 117 6.07 19.72 41.36
CA ILE A 117 6.16 18.32 40.94
C ILE A 117 4.78 17.76 40.58
N THR A 118 3.76 18.03 41.39
CA THR A 118 2.38 17.58 41.12
C THR A 118 1.79 18.22 39.87
N ALA A 119 2.05 19.52 39.63
CA ALA A 119 1.66 20.20 38.40
C ALA A 119 2.35 19.59 37.16
N CYS A 120 3.65 19.31 37.24
CA CYS A 120 4.38 18.68 36.14
C CYS A 120 3.89 17.26 35.84
N LEU A 121 3.61 16.45 36.87
CA LEU A 121 3.10 15.09 36.69
C LEU A 121 1.69 15.07 36.10
N THR A 122 0.80 15.95 36.56
CA THR A 122 -0.57 16.07 36.02
C THR A 122 -0.55 16.57 34.57
N PHE A 123 0.33 17.51 34.23
CA PHE A 123 0.51 17.95 32.86
C PHE A 123 1.09 16.84 31.96
N ALA A 124 2.15 16.15 32.42
CA ALA A 124 2.77 15.06 31.66
C ALA A 124 1.80 13.90 31.41
N THR A 125 1.00 13.54 32.42
CA THR A 125 -0.05 12.52 32.29
C THR A 125 -1.18 12.98 31.35
N GLY A 126 -1.60 14.24 31.44
CA GLY A 126 -2.57 14.82 30.51
C GLY A 126 -2.10 14.79 29.05
N VAL A 127 -0.86 15.19 28.80
CA VAL A 127 -0.26 15.18 27.46
C VAL A 127 -0.09 13.76 26.94
N THR A 128 0.38 12.82 27.76
CA THR A 128 0.54 11.42 27.33
C THR A 128 -0.81 10.76 27.03
N VAL A 129 -1.84 10.99 27.85
CA VAL A 129 -3.20 10.49 27.57
C VAL A 129 -3.76 11.12 26.31
N ALA A 130 -3.58 12.43 26.10
CA ALA A 130 -4.02 13.11 24.88
C ALA A 130 -3.32 12.57 23.62
N LEU A 131 -2.01 12.30 23.69
CA LEU A 131 -1.26 11.70 22.59
C LEU A 131 -1.72 10.25 22.33
N ILE A 132 -1.93 9.44 23.36
CA ILE A 132 -2.44 8.07 23.20
C ILE A 132 -3.85 8.09 22.59
N MET A 133 -4.72 9.01 23.05
CA MET A 133 -6.04 9.22 22.48
C MET A 133 -5.96 9.65 21.00
N GLN A 134 -5.06 10.57 20.64
CA GLN A 134 -4.84 10.94 19.24
C GLN A 134 -4.30 9.78 18.39
N ILE A 135 -3.48 8.90 18.95
CA ILE A 135 -2.98 7.71 18.24
C ILE A 135 -4.10 6.67 18.04
N TYR A 136 -5.01 6.53 19.00
CA TYR A 136 -6.10 5.54 18.94
C TYR A 136 -7.34 6.03 18.17
N PHE A 137 -7.67 7.31 18.28
CA PHE A 137 -8.91 7.90 17.75
C PHE A 137 -8.69 9.03 16.75
N GLY A 138 -7.46 9.49 16.56
CA GLY A 138 -7.16 10.50 15.55
C GLY A 138 -7.12 9.91 14.15
N ASP A 139 -7.45 10.73 13.15
CA ASP A 139 -7.30 10.36 11.75
C ASP A 139 -5.81 10.11 11.43
N PRO A 140 -5.47 9.03 10.70
CA PRO A 140 -4.09 8.74 10.34
C PRO A 140 -3.49 9.89 9.52
N GLN A 141 -2.46 10.54 10.07
CA GLN A 141 -1.74 11.67 9.45
C GLN A 141 -0.81 11.23 8.30
N ILE A 142 -0.70 9.93 8.04
CA ILE A 142 0.10 9.36 6.95
C ILE A 142 -0.84 9.07 5.79
N PHE A 143 -0.84 9.96 4.79
CA PHE A 143 -1.40 9.63 3.48
C PHE A 143 -0.51 8.56 2.85
N ASN A 144 -0.98 7.31 2.83
CA ASN A 144 -0.29 6.24 2.10
C ASN A 144 -0.36 6.57 0.61
N GLN A 145 0.65 7.25 0.09
CA GLN A 145 0.90 7.34 -1.33
C GLN A 145 1.43 5.97 -1.77
N GLY A 146 0.51 5.10 -2.20
CA GLY A 146 0.84 3.86 -2.86
C GLY A 146 0.59 3.98 -4.35
N ALA A 147 1.34 3.20 -5.14
CA ALA A 147 1.08 3.03 -6.56
C ALA A 147 0.61 1.60 -6.80
N VAL A 148 -0.34 1.45 -7.72
CA VAL A 148 -0.75 0.16 -8.28
C VAL A 148 -0.45 0.23 -9.77
N VAL A 149 0.09 -0.86 -10.32
CA VAL A 149 0.40 -0.97 -11.75
C VAL A 149 -0.05 -2.34 -12.21
N THR A 150 -0.86 -2.37 -13.25
CA THR A 150 -1.29 -3.58 -13.94
C THR A 150 -1.36 -3.32 -15.45
N ASP A 151 -1.54 -4.40 -16.22
CA ASP A 151 -1.66 -4.33 -17.68
C ASP A 151 -2.95 -3.63 -18.15
N VAL A 152 -3.92 -3.44 -17.25
CA VAL A 152 -5.23 -2.86 -17.59
C VAL A 152 -5.58 -1.72 -16.64
N ALA A 153 -5.75 -0.52 -17.21
CA ALA A 153 -6.01 0.73 -16.47
C ALA A 153 -7.20 0.62 -15.49
N GLN A 154 -8.28 -0.05 -15.89
CA GLN A 154 -9.44 -0.27 -15.01
C GLN A 154 -9.06 -1.07 -13.75
N CYS A 155 -8.25 -2.11 -13.88
CA CYS A 155 -7.81 -2.93 -12.74
C CYS A 155 -6.76 -2.22 -11.88
N THR A 156 -5.93 -1.37 -12.50
CA THR A 156 -5.04 -0.46 -11.78
C THR A 156 -5.86 0.52 -10.93
N SER A 157 -6.87 1.16 -11.52
CA SER A 157 -7.77 2.08 -10.81
C SER A 157 -8.49 1.39 -9.66
N LEU A 158 -9.00 0.17 -9.88
CA LEU A 158 -9.69 -0.59 -8.85
C LEU A 158 -8.77 -0.94 -7.66
N GLY A 159 -7.52 -1.35 -7.94
CA GLY A 159 -6.53 -1.56 -6.88
C GLY A 159 -6.16 -0.27 -6.15
N PHE A 160 -6.10 0.86 -6.86
CA PHE A 160 -5.87 2.16 -6.25
C PHE A 160 -7.03 2.58 -5.33
N ASP A 161 -8.27 2.31 -5.71
CA ASP A 161 -9.46 2.56 -4.88
C ASP A 161 -9.39 1.76 -3.56
N VAL A 162 -8.85 0.53 -3.60
CA VAL A 162 -8.62 -0.28 -2.39
C VAL A 162 -7.63 0.39 -1.44
N LEU A 163 -6.53 0.93 -1.97
CA LEU A 163 -5.59 1.71 -1.16
C LEU A 163 -6.24 2.96 -0.57
N GLY A 164 -7.06 3.66 -1.36
CA GLY A 164 -7.84 4.82 -0.91
C GLY A 164 -8.84 4.49 0.21
N LYS A 165 -9.38 3.27 0.22
CA LYS A 165 -10.24 2.72 1.28
C LYS A 165 -9.45 2.13 2.47
N GLN A 166 -8.17 2.46 2.59
CA GLN A 166 -7.26 2.00 3.66
C GLN A 166 -7.00 0.48 3.67
N GLY A 167 -7.23 -0.20 2.55
CA GLY A 167 -6.80 -1.58 2.35
C GLY A 167 -5.27 -1.72 2.34
N SER A 168 -4.79 -2.94 2.54
CA SER A 168 -3.35 -3.23 2.42
C SER A 168 -2.92 -3.28 0.96
N SER A 169 -1.60 -3.25 0.72
CA SER A 169 -1.04 -3.53 -0.61
C SER A 169 -1.43 -4.92 -1.12
N VAL A 170 -1.64 -5.88 -0.22
CA VAL A 170 -2.11 -7.23 -0.56
C VAL A 170 -3.59 -7.22 -0.94
N ASP A 171 -4.45 -6.49 -0.22
CA ASP A 171 -5.86 -6.31 -0.61
C ASP A 171 -5.98 -5.69 -2.01
N ALA A 172 -5.17 -4.66 -2.28
CA ALA A 172 -5.13 -3.99 -3.59
C ALA A 172 -4.64 -4.92 -4.70
N ALA A 173 -3.58 -5.70 -4.44
CA ALA A 173 -3.05 -6.67 -5.38
C ALA A 173 -4.07 -7.79 -5.70
N ILE A 174 -4.76 -8.33 -4.68
CA ILE A 174 -5.80 -9.36 -4.86
C ILE A 174 -6.94 -8.82 -5.72
N THR A 175 -7.46 -7.63 -5.38
CA THR A 175 -8.57 -7.02 -6.12
C THR A 175 -8.18 -6.76 -7.58
N ALA A 176 -6.99 -6.22 -7.80
CA ALA A 176 -6.49 -5.94 -9.14
C ALA A 176 -6.26 -7.23 -9.96
N ALA A 177 -5.71 -8.28 -9.36
CA ALA A 177 -5.49 -9.57 -10.01
C ALA A 177 -6.81 -10.29 -10.35
N LEU A 178 -7.81 -10.26 -9.47
CA LEU A 178 -9.15 -10.78 -9.78
C LEU A 178 -9.81 -10.00 -10.91
N CYS A 179 -9.67 -8.66 -10.92
CA CYS A 179 -10.11 -7.83 -12.03
C CYS A 179 -9.43 -8.21 -13.35
N LEU A 180 -8.10 -8.44 -13.35
CA LEU A 180 -7.39 -8.91 -14.54
C LEU A 180 -7.93 -10.25 -15.05
N GLY A 181 -8.26 -11.18 -14.15
CA GLY A 181 -8.89 -12.45 -14.53
C GLY A 181 -10.27 -12.30 -15.19
N ILE A 182 -10.94 -11.17 -14.98
CA ILE A 182 -12.24 -10.85 -15.59
C ILE A 182 -12.04 -10.20 -16.95
N VAL A 183 -11.22 -9.14 -17.02
CA VAL A 183 -11.09 -8.27 -18.21
C VAL A 183 -9.99 -8.73 -19.18
N HIS A 184 -9.03 -9.49 -18.69
CA HIS A 184 -7.88 -10.02 -19.40
C HIS A 184 -7.80 -11.57 -19.27
N PRO A 185 -8.88 -12.33 -19.56
CA PRO A 185 -9.01 -13.74 -19.19
C PRO A 185 -8.09 -14.71 -19.94
N HIS A 186 -7.43 -14.27 -21.02
CA HIS A 186 -6.51 -15.12 -21.77
C HIS A 186 -5.10 -15.17 -21.16
N THR A 187 -4.82 -14.34 -20.13
CA THR A 187 -3.53 -14.30 -19.43
C THR A 187 -3.62 -14.82 -17.99
N SER A 188 -4.74 -14.59 -17.31
CA SER A 188 -4.91 -14.95 -15.90
C SER A 188 -6.37 -15.23 -15.56
N GLY A 189 -6.62 -15.89 -14.43
CA GLY A 189 -7.96 -16.11 -13.91
C GLY A 189 -8.01 -17.11 -12.76
N ILE A 190 -9.18 -17.21 -12.11
CA ILE A 190 -9.39 -18.08 -10.94
C ILE A 190 -9.18 -19.57 -11.21
N GLY A 191 -9.16 -19.98 -12.48
CA GLY A 191 -8.84 -21.34 -12.93
C GLY A 191 -7.34 -21.65 -13.03
N GLY A 192 -6.45 -20.69 -12.74
CA GLY A 192 -5.01 -20.88 -12.78
C GLY A 192 -4.34 -20.82 -11.39
N GLY A 193 -3.06 -20.45 -11.39
CA GLY A 193 -2.23 -20.27 -10.20
C GLY A 193 -1.29 -19.07 -10.34
N GLY A 194 -0.29 -19.00 -9.47
CA GLY A 194 0.68 -17.90 -9.50
C GLY A 194 1.62 -17.87 -8.30
N VAL A 195 2.36 -16.78 -8.18
CA VAL A 195 3.29 -16.52 -7.09
C VAL A 195 3.14 -15.07 -6.66
N MET A 196 3.15 -14.83 -5.35
CA MET A 196 3.11 -13.48 -4.77
C MET A 196 4.32 -13.26 -3.87
N LEU A 197 5.08 -12.20 -4.12
CA LEU A 197 6.14 -11.73 -3.25
C LEU A 197 5.59 -10.61 -2.36
N VAL A 198 5.65 -10.80 -1.04
CA VAL A 198 5.18 -9.81 -0.06
C VAL A 198 6.34 -9.38 0.82
N HIS A 199 6.59 -8.08 0.87
CA HIS A 199 7.54 -7.49 1.81
C HIS A 199 6.80 -6.76 2.93
N ASP A 200 6.93 -7.23 4.17
CA ASP A 200 6.39 -6.57 5.36
C ASP A 200 7.45 -5.65 5.96
N ILE A 201 7.33 -4.35 5.67
CA ILE A 201 8.26 -3.32 6.14
C ILE A 201 8.33 -3.23 7.67
N ARG A 202 7.26 -3.59 8.40
CA ARG A 202 7.24 -3.51 9.87
C ARG A 202 8.07 -4.62 10.50
N LYS A 203 8.12 -5.78 9.85
CA LYS A 203 8.92 -6.94 10.27
C LYS A 203 10.28 -7.00 9.57
N ASN A 204 10.48 -6.17 8.54
CA ASN A 204 11.61 -6.22 7.61
C ASN A 204 11.80 -7.65 7.05
N GLU A 205 10.71 -8.27 6.62
CA GLU A 205 10.69 -9.66 6.17
C GLU A 205 10.02 -9.76 4.79
N THR A 206 10.64 -10.54 3.90
CA THR A 206 10.08 -10.86 2.59
C THR A 206 9.65 -12.31 2.56
N ARG A 207 8.42 -12.57 2.14
CA ARG A 207 7.88 -13.93 1.94
C ARG A 207 7.39 -14.11 0.52
N VAL A 208 7.53 -15.34 0.05
CA VAL A 208 6.94 -15.81 -1.20
C VAL A 208 5.76 -16.70 -0.85
N ILE A 209 4.62 -16.44 -1.48
CA ILE A 209 3.44 -17.30 -1.44
C ILE A 209 3.35 -17.93 -2.82
N ASP A 210 3.68 -19.22 -2.90
CA ASP A 210 3.54 -20.02 -4.12
C ASP A 210 2.18 -20.70 -4.10
N PHE A 211 1.38 -20.40 -5.12
CA PHE A 211 0.06 -20.97 -5.36
C PHE A 211 -0.07 -21.37 -6.83
N ARG A 212 1.02 -21.86 -7.42
CA ARG A 212 0.99 -22.51 -8.73
C ARG A 212 0.11 -23.75 -8.71
N GLU A 213 -0.41 -24.07 -9.88
CA GLU A 213 -1.23 -25.26 -10.09
C GLU A 213 -0.42 -26.52 -9.77
N THR A 214 -1.11 -27.55 -9.29
CA THR A 214 -0.52 -28.86 -9.02
C THR A 214 -1.16 -29.92 -9.90
N ALA A 215 -0.38 -30.94 -10.28
CA ALA A 215 -0.90 -32.07 -11.03
C ALA A 215 -1.98 -32.79 -10.20
N PRO A 216 -3.16 -33.10 -10.78
CA PRO A 216 -4.16 -33.91 -10.10
C PRO A 216 -3.57 -35.26 -9.68
N SER A 217 -3.92 -35.74 -8.49
CA SER A 217 -3.34 -36.98 -7.91
C SER A 217 -3.66 -38.24 -8.72
N ALA A 218 -4.69 -38.20 -9.58
CA ALA A 218 -5.06 -39.30 -10.45
C ALA A 218 -4.28 -39.33 -11.78
N ILE A 219 -3.53 -38.27 -12.12
CA ILE A 219 -2.76 -38.19 -13.37
C ILE A 219 -1.48 -39.04 -13.25
N HIS A 220 -1.24 -39.87 -14.27
CA HIS A 220 -0.04 -40.69 -14.43
C HIS A 220 0.60 -40.38 -15.80
N GLU A 221 1.91 -40.58 -15.92
CA GLU A 221 2.69 -40.18 -17.10
C GLU A 221 2.16 -40.81 -18.39
N GLU A 222 1.71 -42.06 -18.34
CA GLU A 222 1.20 -42.79 -19.50
C GLU A 222 -0.06 -42.14 -20.08
N MET A 223 -0.88 -41.48 -19.25
CA MET A 223 -2.09 -40.80 -19.73
C MET A 223 -1.77 -39.56 -20.56
N LEU A 224 -0.63 -38.92 -20.31
CA LEU A 224 -0.16 -37.74 -21.06
C LEU A 224 0.45 -38.10 -22.42
N GLN A 225 0.70 -39.39 -22.68
CA GLN A 225 1.19 -39.89 -23.97
C GLN A 225 0.06 -40.15 -24.99
N THR A 226 -1.20 -39.99 -24.58
CA THR A 226 -2.37 -40.09 -25.46
C THR A 226 -2.57 -38.81 -26.29
N ASN A 227 -3.43 -38.85 -27.31
CA ASN A 227 -3.74 -37.64 -28.08
C ASN A 227 -4.55 -36.66 -27.22
N LEU A 228 -3.86 -35.69 -26.64
CA LEU A 228 -4.40 -34.65 -25.76
C LEU A 228 -5.47 -33.77 -26.42
N ASP A 229 -5.52 -33.72 -27.76
CA ASP A 229 -6.54 -32.99 -28.51
C ASP A 229 -7.96 -33.54 -28.25
N HIS A 230 -8.08 -34.82 -27.88
CA HIS A 230 -9.35 -35.47 -27.59
C HIS A 230 -9.74 -35.43 -26.11
N THR A 231 -8.82 -35.05 -25.22
CA THR A 231 -9.02 -35.00 -23.77
C THR A 231 -8.32 -33.77 -23.17
N PRO A 232 -8.71 -32.55 -23.57
CA PRO A 232 -8.04 -31.31 -23.13
C PRO A 232 -8.07 -31.12 -21.61
N GLY A 233 -9.06 -31.71 -20.92
CA GLY A 233 -9.14 -31.71 -19.45
C GLY A 233 -7.94 -32.38 -18.76
N LEU A 234 -7.21 -33.29 -19.42
CA LEU A 234 -5.98 -33.89 -18.86
C LEU A 234 -4.84 -32.88 -18.67
N LEU A 235 -4.93 -31.72 -19.32
CA LEU A 235 -3.94 -30.65 -19.21
C LEU A 235 -4.26 -29.64 -18.11
N VAL A 236 -5.35 -29.83 -17.37
CA VAL A 236 -5.79 -28.91 -16.32
C VAL A 236 -5.15 -29.30 -14.99
N GLY A 237 -4.31 -28.41 -14.45
CA GLY A 237 -3.82 -28.51 -13.07
C GLY A 237 -4.88 -28.07 -12.05
N VAL A 238 -4.74 -28.48 -10.80
CA VAL A 238 -5.61 -28.03 -9.70
C VAL A 238 -5.40 -26.51 -9.50
N PRO A 239 -6.43 -25.66 -9.66
CA PRO A 239 -6.27 -24.20 -9.60
C PRO A 239 -5.84 -23.71 -8.21
N GLY A 240 -4.75 -22.94 -8.14
CA GLY A 240 -4.23 -22.41 -6.88
C GLY A 240 -4.62 -20.97 -6.57
N MET A 241 -5.13 -20.22 -7.55
CA MET A 241 -5.27 -18.75 -7.47
C MET A 241 -6.07 -18.27 -6.25
N LEU A 242 -7.30 -18.75 -6.06
CA LEU A 242 -8.16 -18.30 -4.94
C LEU A 242 -7.61 -18.71 -3.58
N SER A 243 -7.05 -19.92 -3.46
CA SER A 243 -6.42 -20.39 -2.23
C SER A 243 -5.22 -19.50 -1.85
N GLY A 244 -4.33 -19.21 -2.81
CA GLY A 244 -3.17 -18.35 -2.59
C GLY A 244 -3.54 -16.92 -2.20
N MET A 245 -4.52 -16.32 -2.90
CA MET A 245 -5.02 -14.99 -2.59
C MET A 245 -5.66 -14.94 -1.20
N HIS A 246 -6.49 -15.92 -0.85
CA HIS A 246 -7.09 -15.99 0.47
C HIS A 246 -6.05 -16.18 1.58
N GLN A 247 -5.04 -17.04 1.37
CA GLN A 247 -3.94 -17.20 2.32
C GLN A 247 -3.14 -15.90 2.50
N ALA A 248 -2.86 -15.18 1.40
CA ALA A 248 -2.21 -13.88 1.44
C ALA A 248 -3.05 -12.84 2.20
N HIS A 249 -4.37 -12.82 1.96
CA HIS A 249 -5.33 -11.98 2.66
C HIS A 249 -5.36 -12.27 4.16
N GLN A 250 -5.37 -13.54 4.56
CA GLN A 250 -5.33 -13.90 5.99
C GLN A 250 -4.05 -13.43 6.68
N LEU A 251 -2.91 -13.39 5.97
CA LEU A 251 -1.62 -13.00 6.53
C LEU A 251 -1.42 -11.47 6.55
N TYR A 252 -1.94 -10.77 5.54
CA TYR A 252 -1.56 -9.38 5.24
C TYR A 252 -2.74 -8.46 4.89
N GLY A 253 -3.96 -8.99 4.79
CA GLY A 253 -5.17 -8.25 4.49
C GLY A 253 -5.58 -7.31 5.63
N ARG A 254 -6.29 -6.24 5.27
CA ARG A 254 -6.87 -5.28 6.21
C ARG A 254 -8.36 -5.12 6.00
N MET A 255 -8.82 -5.15 4.75
CA MET A 255 -10.25 -5.11 4.43
C MET A 255 -10.91 -6.47 4.66
N PRO A 256 -12.23 -6.51 4.91
CA PRO A 256 -12.97 -7.77 4.91
C PRO A 256 -12.80 -8.51 3.58
N TRP A 257 -12.54 -9.82 3.63
CA TRP A 257 -12.37 -10.66 2.43
C TRP A 257 -13.53 -10.48 1.44
N LYS A 258 -14.76 -10.47 1.98
CA LYS A 258 -15.98 -10.24 1.21
C LYS A 258 -15.91 -8.96 0.39
N ASP A 259 -15.46 -7.86 0.97
CA ASP A 259 -15.41 -6.56 0.28
C ASP A 259 -14.35 -6.57 -0.84
N VAL A 260 -13.18 -7.16 -0.58
CA VAL A 260 -12.09 -7.33 -1.57
C VAL A 260 -12.58 -8.10 -2.79
N VAL A 261 -13.21 -9.25 -2.59
CA VAL A 261 -13.71 -10.10 -3.69
C VAL A 261 -14.92 -9.47 -4.37
N THR A 262 -15.85 -8.87 -3.62
CA THR A 262 -17.06 -8.24 -4.19
C THR A 262 -16.70 -7.08 -5.11
N MET A 263 -15.69 -6.27 -4.77
CA MET A 263 -15.22 -5.19 -5.66
C MET A 263 -14.75 -5.73 -7.03
N ALA A 264 -14.12 -6.90 -7.07
CA ALA A 264 -13.77 -7.54 -8.34
C ALA A 264 -15.01 -8.15 -9.02
N ALA A 265 -15.90 -8.81 -8.27
CA ALA A 265 -17.15 -9.37 -8.79
C ALA A 265 -18.03 -8.30 -9.48
N ASP A 266 -18.04 -7.08 -8.94
CA ASP A 266 -18.72 -5.92 -9.52
C ASP A 266 -18.24 -5.62 -10.95
N VAL A 267 -16.96 -5.82 -11.26
CA VAL A 267 -16.44 -5.64 -12.64
C VAL A 267 -17.07 -6.66 -13.59
N ALA A 268 -17.17 -7.93 -13.18
CA ALA A 268 -17.79 -8.98 -13.98
C ALA A 268 -19.31 -8.75 -14.15
N ARG A 269 -19.97 -8.27 -13.09
CA ARG A 269 -21.42 -8.00 -13.08
C ARG A 269 -21.79 -6.77 -13.88
N ASN A 270 -21.08 -5.67 -13.67
CA ASN A 270 -21.33 -4.41 -14.35
C ASN A 270 -20.91 -4.48 -15.81
N GLY A 271 -19.84 -5.22 -16.11
CA GLY A 271 -19.30 -5.42 -17.44
C GLY A 271 -18.06 -4.58 -17.70
N PHE A 272 -17.39 -4.90 -18.80
CA PHE A 272 -16.18 -4.24 -19.27
C PHE A 272 -16.16 -4.18 -20.78
N ASN A 273 -15.33 -3.27 -21.32
CA ASN A 273 -15.05 -3.22 -22.74
C ASN A 273 -13.91 -4.18 -23.07
N VAL A 274 -14.10 -5.01 -24.08
CA VAL A 274 -13.07 -5.91 -24.61
C VAL A 274 -11.83 -5.09 -24.95
N THR A 275 -10.69 -5.44 -24.33
CA THR A 275 -9.42 -4.76 -24.56
C THR A 275 -8.87 -5.09 -25.95
N TYR A 276 -7.89 -4.29 -26.41
CA TYR A 276 -7.19 -4.60 -27.66
C TYR A 276 -6.54 -6.00 -27.60
N ASP A 277 -5.82 -6.28 -26.53
CA ASP A 277 -5.11 -7.56 -26.35
C ASP A 277 -6.08 -8.75 -26.29
N LEU A 278 -7.23 -8.59 -25.62
CA LEU A 278 -8.26 -9.62 -25.60
C LEU A 278 -8.83 -9.86 -27.00
N ALA A 279 -9.15 -8.81 -27.76
CA ALA A 279 -9.63 -8.96 -29.13
C ALA A 279 -8.61 -9.66 -30.03
N GLU A 280 -7.32 -9.34 -29.88
CA GLU A 280 -6.24 -10.01 -30.59
C GLU A 280 -6.15 -11.50 -30.21
N ALA A 281 -6.21 -11.83 -28.92
CA ALA A 281 -6.21 -13.21 -28.45
C ALA A 281 -7.42 -14.00 -28.98
N LEU A 282 -8.61 -13.38 -28.98
CA LEU A 282 -9.84 -14.00 -29.51
C LEU A 282 -9.74 -14.30 -31.00
N SER A 283 -9.09 -13.42 -31.78
CA SER A 283 -8.90 -13.65 -33.22
C SER A 283 -8.10 -14.92 -33.53
N LYS A 284 -7.22 -15.36 -32.62
CA LYS A 284 -6.36 -16.55 -32.77
C LYS A 284 -7.10 -17.86 -32.50
N VAL A 285 -8.26 -17.81 -31.84
CA VAL A 285 -9.00 -19.01 -31.38
C VAL A 285 -10.34 -19.22 -32.09
N VAL A 286 -10.75 -18.33 -33.01
CA VAL A 286 -12.06 -18.39 -33.70
C VAL A 286 -12.34 -19.74 -34.37
N HIS A 287 -11.30 -20.38 -34.92
CA HIS A 287 -11.40 -21.64 -35.66
C HIS A 287 -11.07 -22.89 -34.84
N GLN A 288 -10.82 -22.72 -33.54
CA GLN A 288 -10.52 -23.85 -32.66
C GLN A 288 -11.79 -24.54 -32.17
N ASN A 289 -11.64 -25.76 -31.64
CA ASN A 289 -12.71 -26.48 -30.98
C ASN A 289 -12.89 -25.91 -29.56
N ILE A 290 -13.75 -24.90 -29.44
CA ILE A 290 -14.09 -24.18 -28.21
C ILE A 290 -15.53 -24.45 -27.80
N SER A 291 -15.80 -24.40 -26.49
CA SER A 291 -17.12 -24.66 -25.91
C SER A 291 -18.16 -23.64 -26.36
N ASP A 292 -19.43 -24.05 -26.37
CA ASP A 292 -20.55 -23.17 -26.72
C ASP A 292 -20.64 -21.96 -25.79
N ALA A 293 -20.40 -22.16 -24.48
CA ALA A 293 -20.33 -21.08 -23.50
C ALA A 293 -19.25 -20.03 -23.84
N PHE A 294 -18.09 -20.46 -24.34
CA PHE A 294 -17.05 -19.55 -24.81
C PHE A 294 -17.49 -18.81 -26.08
N ARG A 295 -18.12 -19.51 -27.03
CA ARG A 295 -18.61 -18.91 -28.29
C ARG A 295 -19.66 -17.84 -28.01
N ASP A 296 -20.62 -18.11 -27.14
CA ASP A 296 -21.69 -17.18 -26.79
C ASP A 296 -21.14 -15.91 -26.14
N LEU A 297 -20.09 -16.03 -25.33
CA LEU A 297 -19.50 -14.91 -24.61
C LEU A 297 -18.55 -14.07 -25.47
N PHE A 298 -17.69 -14.71 -26.27
CA PHE A 298 -16.57 -14.05 -26.93
C PHE A 298 -16.60 -14.08 -28.46
N LEU A 299 -17.46 -14.91 -29.06
CA LEU A 299 -17.62 -15.01 -30.51
C LEU A 299 -19.06 -14.68 -30.96
N PRO A 300 -19.58 -13.46 -30.69
CA PRO A 300 -20.92 -13.09 -31.11
C PRO A 300 -21.07 -13.21 -32.63
N ASN A 301 -22.09 -13.94 -33.08
CA ASN A 301 -22.31 -14.29 -34.50
C ASN A 301 -21.14 -15.05 -35.14
N GLY A 302 -20.38 -15.81 -34.35
CA GLY A 302 -19.23 -16.60 -34.82
C GLY A 302 -17.98 -15.78 -35.15
N GLN A 303 -17.95 -14.49 -34.83
CA GLN A 303 -16.80 -13.62 -35.04
C GLN A 303 -16.17 -13.20 -33.71
N ALA A 304 -14.85 -13.11 -33.66
CA ALA A 304 -14.14 -12.59 -32.48
C ALA A 304 -14.69 -11.23 -32.04
N ALA A 305 -15.00 -11.11 -30.76
CA ALA A 305 -15.35 -9.84 -30.15
C ALA A 305 -14.25 -8.81 -30.42
N ARG A 306 -14.67 -7.64 -30.90
CA ARG A 306 -13.76 -6.55 -31.26
C ARG A 306 -13.44 -5.71 -30.03
N SER A 307 -12.28 -5.06 -30.06
CA SER A 307 -11.93 -4.07 -29.04
C SER A 307 -13.02 -3.01 -28.90
N GLY A 308 -13.34 -2.65 -27.66
CA GLY A 308 -14.42 -1.72 -27.33
C GLY A 308 -15.80 -2.35 -27.25
N LEU A 309 -15.99 -3.61 -27.66
CA LEU A 309 -17.27 -4.30 -27.46
C LEU A 309 -17.53 -4.47 -25.96
N PHE A 310 -18.71 -4.06 -25.52
CA PHE A 310 -19.12 -4.22 -24.13
C PHE A 310 -19.59 -5.65 -23.85
N THR A 311 -19.07 -6.27 -22.80
CA THR A 311 -19.43 -7.63 -22.37
C THR A 311 -19.57 -7.74 -20.86
N ARG A 312 -20.26 -8.79 -20.40
CA ARG A 312 -20.50 -9.11 -18.98
C ARG A 312 -20.27 -10.57 -18.72
N ARG A 313 -19.84 -10.91 -17.50
CA ARG A 313 -19.60 -12.29 -17.05
C ARG A 313 -20.37 -12.57 -15.77
N LEU A 314 -21.69 -12.72 -15.92
CA LEU A 314 -22.61 -12.88 -14.79
C LEU A 314 -22.41 -14.21 -14.06
N ASP A 315 -21.98 -15.24 -14.79
CA ASP A 315 -21.52 -16.53 -14.27
C ASP A 315 -20.32 -16.36 -13.32
N LEU A 316 -19.28 -15.67 -13.78
CA LEU A 316 -18.09 -15.41 -12.98
C LEU A 316 -18.38 -14.48 -11.80
N ALA A 317 -19.24 -13.48 -11.98
CA ALA A 317 -19.69 -12.63 -10.88
C ALA A 317 -20.37 -13.45 -9.78
N SER A 318 -21.24 -14.38 -10.15
CA SER A 318 -21.94 -15.26 -9.21
C SER A 318 -20.98 -16.20 -8.47
N ILE A 319 -19.95 -16.71 -9.16
CA ILE A 319 -18.88 -17.52 -8.54
C ILE A 319 -18.11 -16.69 -7.51
N LEU A 320 -17.68 -15.48 -7.88
CA LEU A 320 -16.93 -14.60 -6.99
C LEU A 320 -17.78 -14.16 -5.79
N ASP A 321 -19.06 -13.87 -5.97
CA ASP A 321 -19.99 -13.57 -4.87
C ASP A 321 -20.13 -14.76 -3.91
N ALA A 322 -20.27 -15.97 -4.45
CA ALA A 322 -20.35 -17.17 -3.62
C ALA A 322 -19.07 -17.39 -2.79
N VAL A 323 -17.90 -17.14 -3.38
CA VAL A 323 -16.59 -17.20 -2.69
C VAL A 323 -16.44 -16.06 -1.67
N ALA A 324 -17.01 -14.88 -1.94
CA ALA A 324 -17.01 -13.74 -1.02
C ALA A 324 -17.87 -14.02 0.23
N ASP A 325 -19.03 -14.66 0.03
CA ASP A 325 -20.01 -14.92 1.09
C ASP A 325 -19.70 -16.16 1.92
N LYS A 326 -19.31 -17.26 1.24
CA LYS A 326 -19.12 -18.58 1.88
C LYS A 326 -17.65 -18.92 2.12
N GLY A 327 -16.74 -18.09 1.63
CA GLY A 327 -15.30 -18.33 1.66
C GLY A 327 -14.82 -19.30 0.58
N ILE A 328 -13.51 -19.55 0.54
CA ILE A 328 -12.86 -20.37 -0.50
C ILE A 328 -13.32 -21.84 -0.51
N SER A 329 -13.91 -22.34 0.56
CA SER A 329 -14.43 -23.71 0.63
C SER A 329 -15.52 -23.97 -0.41
N GLU A 330 -16.24 -22.93 -0.85
CA GLU A 330 -17.23 -23.09 -1.93
C GLU A 330 -16.58 -23.53 -3.24
N PHE A 331 -15.37 -23.03 -3.53
CA PHE A 331 -14.62 -23.35 -4.75
C PHE A 331 -13.91 -24.71 -4.67
N TYR A 332 -13.35 -25.06 -3.50
CA TYR A 332 -12.51 -26.25 -3.33
C TYR A 332 -13.20 -27.47 -2.70
N SER A 333 -14.35 -27.29 -2.05
CA SER A 333 -15.07 -28.35 -1.34
C SER A 333 -16.60 -28.20 -1.37
N GLY A 334 -17.11 -27.33 -2.25
CA GLY A 334 -18.52 -26.95 -2.31
C GLY A 334 -19.22 -27.40 -3.58
N ASN A 335 -20.35 -26.77 -3.87
CA ASN A 335 -21.13 -27.08 -5.07
C ASN A 335 -20.36 -26.76 -6.36
N LEU A 336 -19.59 -25.66 -6.38
CA LEU A 336 -18.75 -25.30 -7.53
C LEU A 336 -17.70 -26.37 -7.83
N THR A 337 -17.18 -27.03 -6.79
CA THR A 337 -16.22 -28.14 -6.96
C THR A 337 -16.83 -29.32 -7.70
N GLN A 338 -18.08 -29.66 -7.39
CA GLN A 338 -18.80 -30.74 -8.08
C GLN A 338 -19.08 -30.37 -9.54
N GLU A 339 -19.46 -29.12 -9.80
CA GLU A 339 -19.69 -28.60 -11.14
C GLU A 339 -18.38 -28.63 -11.98
N MET A 340 -17.27 -28.14 -11.43
CA MET A 340 -15.96 -28.20 -12.09
C MET A 340 -15.49 -29.63 -12.38
N ALA A 341 -15.75 -30.58 -11.48
CA ALA A 341 -15.31 -31.97 -11.64
C ALA A 341 -16.17 -32.77 -12.64
N THR A 342 -17.35 -32.26 -13.01
CA THR A 342 -18.30 -32.95 -13.90
C THR A 342 -18.42 -32.33 -15.29
N ALA A 343 -17.90 -31.12 -15.47
CA ALA A 343 -17.85 -30.39 -16.75
C ALA A 343 -16.91 -31.03 -17.79
#